data_AF-A0A933W873-F1
#
_entry.id   AF-A0A933W873-F1
#
_cell.length_a   1.000
_cell.length_b   1.000
_cell.length_c   1.000
_cell.angle_alpha   90.00
_cell.angle_beta   90.00
_cell.angle_gamma   90.00
#
_symmetry.space_group_name_H-M   'P 1'
#
loop_
_entity.id
_entity.type
_entity.pdbx_description
1 polymer ?
#
loop_
_entity_poly.entity_id
_entity_poly.type
_entity_poly.pdbx_seq_one_letter_code
_entity_poly.pdbx_strand_id
1 'polypeptide(L)' 'MKILIAEDNQLLQMLDKELMKSCGYDFDMASNGREAVEHAQKNEGEYDLCLMDIDMLIMEWTAWRQRKLFDKK' A
#
# COMPACT_ATOMS: atom_id res chain seq x y z
N MET A 1 -11.04 3.16 9.63
CA MET A 1 -9.63 3.36 9.27
C MET A 1 -9.32 2.36 8.19
N LYS A 2 -8.92 2.82 7.00
CA LYS A 2 -8.68 1.96 5.84
C LYS A 2 -7.20 1.96 5.48
N ILE A 3 -6.62 0.77 5.36
CA ILE A 3 -5.18 0.59 5.19
C ILE A 3 -4.89 -0.05 3.83
N LEU A 4 -3.96 0.48 3.06
CA LEU A 4 -3.43 -0.19 1.88
C LEU A 4 -2.17 -0.97 2.28
N ILE A 5 -2.11 -2.27 1.98
CA ILE A 5 -0.96 -3.12 2.28
C ILE A 5 -0.39 -3.64 0.97
N ALA A 6 0.89 -3.39 0.72
CA ALA A 6 1.58 -3.78 -0.50
C ALA A 6 2.70 -4.77 -0.18
N GLU A 7 2.47 -6.03 -0.55
CA GLU A 7 3.28 -7.19 -0.17
C GLU A 7 3.31 -8.17 -1.35
N ASP A 8 4.49 -8.52 -1.85
CA ASP A 8 4.64 -9.36 -3.05
C ASP A 8 4.67 -10.87 -2.73
N ASN A 9 4.81 -11.23 -1.45
CA ASN A 9 4.82 -12.59 -0.98
C ASN A 9 3.41 -13.04 -0.52
N GLN A 10 2.84 -14.02 -1.21
CA GLN A 10 1.50 -14.54 -0.91
C GLN A 10 1.35 -15.05 0.53
N LEU A 11 2.41 -15.60 1.14
CA LEU A 11 2.37 -16.09 2.51
C LEU A 11 2.30 -14.93 3.51
N LEU A 12 3.04 -13.87 3.27
CA LEU A 12 2.98 -12.65 4.09
C LEU A 12 1.63 -11.95 3.90
N GLN A 13 1.09 -11.88 2.69
CA GLN A 13 -0.27 -11.37 2.45
C GLN A 13 -1.34 -12.12 3.25
N MET A 14 -1.21 -13.44 3.39
CA MET A 14 -2.15 -14.24 4.19
C MET A 14 -2.05 -13.89 5.67
N LEU A 15 -0.83 -13.75 6.20
CA LEU A 15 -0.60 -13.33 7.57
C LEU A 15 -1.15 -11.93 7.83
N ASP A 16 -0.88 -10.97 6.95
CA ASP A 16 -1.39 -9.60 7.05
C ASP A 16 -2.92 -9.56 7.04
N LYS A 17 -3.55 -10.36 6.16
CA LYS A 17 -5.01 -10.48 6.12
C LYS A 17 -5.58 -10.96 7.45
N GLU A 18 -4.96 -11.96 8.07
CA GLU A 18 -5.42 -12.48 9.36
C GLU A 18 -5.20 -11.46 10.49
N LEU A 19 -4.04 -10.79 10.51
CA LEU A 19 -3.72 -9.76 11.50
C LEU A 19 -4.70 -8.59 11.40
N MET A 20 -4.91 -8.04 10.21
CA MET A 20 -5.80 -6.89 10.02
C MET A 20 -7.26 -7.20 10.34
N LYS A 21 -7.73 -8.40 9.96
CA LYS A 21 -9.06 -8.89 10.38
C LYS A 21 -9.17 -9.01 11.89
N SER A 22 -8.13 -9.53 12.55
CA SER A 22 -8.13 -9.67 14.02
C SER A 22 -8.17 -8.30 14.73
N CYS A 23 -7.55 -7.28 14.13
CA CYS A 23 -7.57 -5.91 14.61
C CYS A 23 -8.86 -5.14 14.26
N GLY A 24 -9.73 -5.67 13.38
CA GLY A 24 -10.97 -5.03 12.97
C GLY A 24 -10.78 -3.82 12.04
N TYR A 25 -9.68 -3.77 11.29
CA TYR A 25 -9.43 -2.72 10.30
C TYR A 25 -9.89 -3.14 8.91
N ASP A 26 -10.36 -2.17 8.13
CA ASP A 26 -10.57 -2.35 6.69
C ASP A 26 -9.24 -2.18 5.97
N PHE A 27 -8.98 -3.03 5.00
CA PHE A 27 -7.72 -2.98 4.26
C PHE A 27 -7.88 -3.51 2.83
N ASP A 28 -7.04 -2.99 1.95
CA ASP A 28 -6.86 -3.48 0.59
C ASP A 28 -5.44 -4.03 0.45
N MET A 29 -5.29 -5.10 -0.33
CA MET A 29 -3.99 -5.74 -0.58
C MET A 29 -3.56 -5.46 -2.01
N ALA A 30 -2.29 -5.11 -2.17
CA ALA A 30 -1.61 -4.99 -3.45
C ALA A 30 -0.45 -5.98 -3.49
N SER A 31 -0.29 -6.67 -4.61
CA SER A 31 0.74 -7.71 -4.79
C SER A 31 2.04 -7.18 -5.39
N ASN A 32 2.11 -5.88 -5.66
CA ASN A 32 3.30 -5.18 -6.14
C ASN A 32 3.11 -3.65 -6.03
N GLY A 33 4.19 -2.89 -6.20
CA GLY A 33 4.18 -1.43 -6.08
C GLY A 33 3.29 -0.72 -7.09
N ARG A 34 3.14 -1.26 -8.30
CA ARG A 34 2.25 -0.68 -9.31
C ARG A 34 0.78 -0.82 -8.91
N GLU A 35 0.38 -2.02 -8.50
CA GLU A 35 -0.98 -2.27 -8.01
C GLU A 35 -1.29 -1.37 -6.82
N ALA A 36 -0.35 -1.18 -5.90
CA ALA A 36 -0.50 -0.27 -4.77
C ALA A 36 -0.76 1.18 -5.21
N VAL A 37 -0.03 1.67 -6.21
CA VAL A 37 -0.25 3.00 -6.78
C VAL A 37 -1.62 3.09 -7.47
N GLU A 38 -2.02 2.07 -8.23
CA GLU A 38 -3.33 2.02 -8.89
C GLU A 38 -4.48 2.05 -7.86
N HIS A 39 -4.38 1.28 -6.77
CA HIS A 39 -5.34 1.31 -5.65
C HIS A 39 -5.38 2.67 -4.98
N ALA A 40 -4.23 3.26 -4.67
CA ALA A 40 -4.14 4.57 -4.03
C ALA A 40 -4.71 5.71 -4.90
N GLN A 41 -4.53 5.62 -6.23
CA GLN A 41 -5.10 6.59 -7.17
C GLN A 41 -6.61 6.40 -7.33
N LYS A 42 -7.08 5.16 -7.42
CA LYS A 42 -8.50 4.85 -7.60
C LYS A 42 -9.33 5.24 -6.37
N ASN A 43 -8.76 5.08 -5.18
CA ASN A 43 -9.40 5.39 -3.90
C ASN A 43 -8.69 6.59 -3.22
N GLU A 44 -8.40 7.64 -4.00
CA GLU A 44 -7.68 8.81 -3.50
C GLU A 44 -8.43 9.44 -2.31
N GLY A 45 -7.73 9.58 -1.18
CA GLY A 45 -8.29 10.13 0.05
C GLY A 45 -9.07 9.14 0.92
N GLU A 46 -9.20 7.86 0.51
CA GLU A 46 -9.85 6.83 1.32
C GLU A 46 -8.89 6.10 2.27
N TYR A 47 -7.60 6.03 1.95
CA TYR A 47 -6.62 5.34 2.79
C TYR A 47 -6.01 6.30 3.82
N ASP A 48 -6.07 5.88 5.08
CA ASP A 48 -5.42 6.58 6.20
C ASP A 48 -3.92 6.24 6.29
N LEU A 49 -3.56 5.02 5.85
CA LEU A 49 -2.21 4.48 5.95
C LEU A 49 -1.90 3.55 4.77
N CYS A 50 -0.66 3.59 4.30
CA CYS A 50 -0.11 2.61 3.36
C CYS A 50 1.08 1.89 4.01
N LEU A 51 0.98 0.57 4.19
CA LEU A 51 2.06 -0.31 4.60
C LEU A 51 2.62 -0.98 3.35
N MET A 52 3.93 -0.95 3.15
CA MET A 52 4.56 -1.50 1.95
C MET A 52 5.86 -2.18 2.34
N ASP A 53 6.10 -3.34 1.74
CA ASP A 53 7.38 -4.03 1.89
C ASP A 53 8.53 -3.15 1.33
N ILE A 54 9.61 -3.07 2.11
CA ILE A 54 10.83 -2.35 1.77
C ILE A 54 11.67 -3.10 0.76
N ASP A 55 11.52 -4.42 0.62
CA ASP A 55 12.28 -5.17 -0.39
C ASP A 55 11.65 -5.06 -1.80
N MET A 56 10.44 -4.51 -1.87
CA MET A 56 9.71 -4.21 -3.12
C MET A 56 10.25 -2.98 -3.88
N LEU A 57 11.40 -2.43 -3.49
CA LEU A 57 12.04 -1.20 -4.03
C LEU A 57 12.40 -1.25 -5.52
N ILE A 58 12.14 -2.34 -6.24
CA ILE A 58 12.74 -2.59 -7.55
C ILE A 58 12.08 -1.83 -8.71
N MET A 59 10.82 -1.37 -8.66
CA MET A 59 10.27 -0.49 -9.72
C MET A 59 9.21 0.53 -9.28
N GLU A 60 9.28 1.73 -9.89
CA GLU A 60 8.29 2.83 -9.98
C GLU A 60 7.85 3.65 -8.73
N TRP A 61 8.06 3.23 -7.49
CA TRP A 61 7.57 4.00 -6.32
C TRP A 61 8.34 5.33 -6.08
N THR A 62 9.59 5.43 -6.53
CA THR A 62 10.39 6.68 -6.42
C THR A 62 9.72 7.85 -7.13
N ALA A 63 8.91 7.58 -8.17
CA ALA A 63 8.13 8.60 -8.87
C ALA A 63 6.96 9.13 -8.02
N TRP A 64 6.29 8.29 -7.22
CA TRP A 64 5.18 8.72 -6.35
C TRP A 64 5.66 9.52 -5.14
N ARG A 65 6.75 9.10 -4.48
CA ARG A 65 7.35 9.85 -3.36
C ARG A 65 7.84 11.23 -3.78
N GLN A 66 8.37 11.39 -5.00
CA GLN A 66 8.71 12.71 -5.52
C GLN A 66 7.47 13.58 -5.77
N ARG A 67 6.38 13.01 -6.29
CA ARG A 67 5.17 13.79 -6.62
C ARG A 67 4.53 14.44 -5.39
N LYS A 68 4.38 13.72 -4.27
CA LYS A 68 3.85 14.28 -3.00
C LYS A 68 4.82 15.23 -2.27
N LEU A 69 6.13 15.12 -2.50
CA LEU A 69 7.13 16.03 -1.93
C LEU A 69 7.28 17.34 -2.74
N PHE A 70 7.02 17.31 -4.05
CA PHE A 70 7.10 18.50 -4.91
C PHE A 70 5.77 19.26 -5.03
N ASP A 71 4.61 18.64 -4.78
CA ASP A 71 3.31 19.35 -4.68
C ASP A 71 3.13 20.14 -3.37
N LYS A 72 4.16 20.17 -2.50
CA LYS A 72 4.19 20.98 -1.27
C LYS A 72 5.09 22.23 -1.37
N LYS A 73 5.34 22.75 -2.57
CA LYS A 73 5.97 24.07 -2.77
C LYS A 73 5.08 25.03 -3.53
#